data_AF-A0A838T2V2-F1
#
_entry.id   AF-A0A838T2V2-F1
#
_cell.length_a   1.000
_cell.length_b   1.000
_cell.length_c   1.000
_cell.angle_alpha   90.00
_cell.angle_beta   90.00
_cell.angle_gamma   90.00
#
_symmetry.space_group_name_H-M   'P 1'
#
loop_
_entity.id
_entity.type
_entity.pdbx_description
1 polymer ?
#
loop_
_entity_poly.entity_id
_entity_poly.type
_entity_poly.pdbx_seq_one_letter_code
_entity_poly.pdbx_strand_id
1 'polypeptide(L)'
;MKTETKGTPTITNGHIGVLVGSVSDLSSIDFSPWGCKCFHINSSKFQEYIHLYSKDSDWYELTWRNINSACNESADGDKDFLGKDNLNVLVPLSLETLPSEEDIHDIRLALLLIFPSEISVKNIINIQVYDHKYIHSNSYSIIPFHPIGEMENMYINFINIQYLQIDEVNIFLKLYKERKPKLKYVQLALSFYESSWRVQSYDYTLSFVSLCIALEGIVQGSEQVSYKLRRNIAVLCGGKYDQSVLILGNVKKIYDTRSDIVHSNVDRNPYARLNQYYDYTKAIVSRMIIEMILHNLSDLKTLDTRLGELGFGDKAKISSDYTECVPNQKLMEAVVSTSLK
;
A
#
# COMPACT_ATOMS: atom_id res chain seq x y z
N MET A 1 56.79 16.83 9.72
CA MET A 1 55.44 16.23 9.90
C MET A 1 54.48 17.02 9.02
N LYS A 2 53.95 16.42 7.95
CA LYS A 2 52.84 17.01 7.20
C LYS A 2 51.58 16.72 8.02
N THR A 3 50.95 17.75 8.56
CA THR A 3 49.61 17.65 9.14
C THR A 3 48.64 17.37 7.99
N GLU A 4 48.20 16.13 7.86
CA GLU A 4 47.03 15.81 7.04
C GLU A 4 45.83 16.58 7.61
N THR A 5 45.34 17.55 6.86
CA THR A 5 44.06 18.19 7.13
C THR A 5 43.00 17.11 7.00
N LYS A 6 42.49 16.60 8.13
CA LYS A 6 41.30 15.75 8.17
C LYS A 6 40.18 16.50 7.46
N GLY A 7 39.72 15.97 6.33
CA GLY A 7 38.57 16.52 5.61
C GLY A 7 37.36 16.58 6.54
N THR A 8 36.54 17.62 6.38
CA THR A 8 35.24 17.70 7.07
C THR A 8 34.43 16.45 6.72
N PRO A 9 33.88 15.72 7.70
CA PRO A 9 33.10 14.53 7.44
C PRO A 9 31.90 14.87 6.56
N THR A 10 31.59 13.99 5.61
CA THR A 10 30.41 14.14 4.76
C THR A 10 29.20 13.65 5.54
N ILE A 11 28.15 14.47 5.60
CA ILE A 11 26.90 14.14 6.31
C ILE A 11 25.78 14.08 5.28
N THR A 12 25.11 12.94 5.20
CA THR A 12 23.90 12.74 4.38
C THR A 12 22.72 12.41 5.29
N ASN A 13 21.51 12.85 4.93
CA ASN A 13 20.31 12.58 5.70
C ASN A 13 19.48 11.48 5.03
N GLY A 14 18.78 10.70 5.84
CA GLY A 14 17.89 9.63 5.40
C GLY A 14 16.81 9.33 6.43
N HIS A 15 16.00 8.30 6.16
CA HIS A 15 14.90 7.93 7.03
C HIS A 15 14.90 6.44 7.36
N ILE A 16 14.38 6.12 8.54
CA ILE A 16 13.97 4.77 8.93
C ILE A 16 12.45 4.81 9.15
N GLY A 17 11.73 3.89 8.53
CA GLY A 17 10.27 3.78 8.65
C GLY A 17 9.89 2.70 9.65
N VAL A 18 8.94 2.97 10.54
CA VAL A 18 8.33 1.94 11.40
C VAL A 18 6.91 1.67 10.90
N LEU A 19 6.67 0.46 10.45
CA LEU A 19 5.38 -0.02 9.97
C LEU A 19 4.61 -0.75 11.07
N VAL A 20 3.30 -0.51 11.09
CA VAL A 20 2.28 -1.14 11.95
C VAL A 20 1.15 -1.69 11.08
N GLY A 21 0.29 -2.55 11.62
CA GLY A 21 -0.83 -3.13 10.88
C GLY A 21 -0.47 -4.46 10.22
N SER A 22 0.43 -5.24 10.82
CA SER A 22 0.79 -6.57 10.37
C SER A 22 0.86 -7.57 11.52
N VAL A 23 0.27 -8.74 11.34
CA VAL A 23 0.45 -9.89 12.25
C VAL A 23 1.64 -10.77 11.81
N SER A 24 2.53 -10.25 10.98
CA SER A 24 3.60 -11.01 10.33
C SER A 24 4.93 -10.24 10.31
N ASP A 25 6.02 -10.98 10.26
CA ASP A 25 7.36 -10.43 10.01
C ASP A 25 7.52 -10.20 8.50
N LEU A 26 7.63 -8.94 8.09
CA LEU A 26 7.73 -8.54 6.68
C LEU A 26 9.16 -8.62 6.14
N SER A 27 10.13 -9.14 6.91
CA SER A 27 11.53 -9.24 6.49
C SER A 27 11.79 -10.14 5.28
N SER A 28 10.82 -10.99 4.89
CA SER A 28 10.89 -11.79 3.66
C SER A 28 10.52 -11.03 2.38
N ILE A 29 9.94 -9.83 2.51
CA ILE A 29 9.55 -9.00 1.36
C ILE A 29 10.75 -8.17 0.90
N ASP A 30 10.99 -8.14 -0.41
CA ASP A 30 12.08 -7.40 -1.03
C ASP A 30 11.70 -5.93 -1.23
N PHE A 31 12.24 -5.06 -0.37
CA PHE A 31 12.10 -3.61 -0.46
C PHE A 31 13.30 -2.91 -1.12
N SER A 32 14.21 -3.68 -1.73
CA SER A 32 15.36 -3.13 -2.46
C SER A 32 15.02 -2.15 -3.59
N PRO A 33 13.84 -2.18 -4.25
CA PRO A 33 13.47 -1.13 -5.23
C PRO A 33 13.44 0.29 -4.64
N TRP A 34 13.29 0.43 -3.32
CA TRP A 34 13.34 1.70 -2.61
C TRP A 34 14.66 1.92 -1.84
N GLY A 35 15.65 1.05 -2.04
CA GLY A 35 16.88 1.08 -1.25
C GLY A 35 16.65 0.73 0.22
N CYS A 36 15.61 -0.05 0.53
CA CYS A 36 15.25 -0.45 1.88
C CYS A 36 15.47 -1.95 2.10
N LYS A 37 15.64 -2.34 3.37
CA LYS A 37 15.42 -3.70 3.86
C LYS A 37 14.55 -3.66 5.10
N CYS A 38 13.82 -4.74 5.35
CA CYS A 38 12.90 -4.83 6.47
C CYS A 38 13.40 -5.80 7.54
N PHE A 39 13.20 -5.43 8.80
CA PHE A 39 13.39 -6.32 9.94
C PHE A 39 12.22 -6.22 10.90
N HIS A 40 11.91 -7.32 11.59
CA HIS A 40 11.11 -7.24 12.81
C HIS A 40 11.87 -6.47 13.90
N ILE A 41 11.20 -5.57 14.64
CA ILE A 41 11.83 -4.70 15.65
C ILE A 41 12.61 -5.47 16.73
N ASN A 42 12.09 -6.62 17.15
CA ASN A 42 12.68 -7.44 18.21
C ASN A 42 13.67 -8.48 17.67
N SER A 43 14.01 -8.46 16.38
CA SER A 43 14.96 -9.42 15.81
C SER A 43 16.40 -9.09 16.20
N SER A 44 17.22 -10.10 16.46
CA SER A 44 18.66 -9.92 16.68
C SER A 44 19.35 -9.31 15.46
N LYS A 45 18.88 -9.67 14.25
CA LYS A 45 19.37 -9.10 12.98
C LYS A 45 19.21 -7.58 12.91
N PHE A 46 18.12 -7.03 13.45
CA PHE A 46 17.94 -5.59 13.51
C PHE A 46 18.91 -4.93 14.50
N GLN A 47 19.09 -5.51 15.69
CA GLN A 47 20.07 -5.03 16.66
C GLN A 47 21.50 -5.07 16.10
N GLU A 48 21.88 -6.19 15.46
CA GLU A 48 23.15 -6.35 14.77
C GLU A 48 23.34 -5.30 13.66
N TYR A 49 22.28 -4.97 12.92
CA TYR A 49 22.32 -3.92 11.92
C TYR A 49 22.63 -2.54 12.53
N ILE A 50 21.91 -2.15 13.60
CA ILE A 50 22.17 -0.87 14.27
C ILE A 50 23.57 -0.85 14.89
N HIS A 51 24.01 -1.97 15.48
CA HIS A 51 25.36 -2.09 16.03
C HIS A 51 26.44 -1.94 14.97
N LEU A 52 26.32 -2.64 13.83
CA LEU A 52 27.27 -2.61 12.73
C LEU A 52 27.47 -1.20 12.15
N TYR A 53 26.38 -0.43 12.07
CA TYR A 53 26.39 0.92 11.50
C TYR A 53 26.42 2.02 12.56
N SER A 54 26.75 1.72 13.80
CA SER A 54 27.04 2.72 14.83
C SER A 54 28.55 2.85 15.02
N LYS A 55 29.05 4.07 15.23
CA LYS A 55 30.50 4.36 15.25
C LYS A 55 31.25 3.72 16.40
N ASP A 56 30.63 3.72 17.57
CA ASP A 56 31.14 3.19 18.83
C ASP A 56 29.95 2.81 19.73
N SER A 57 30.24 2.28 20.93
CA SER A 57 29.22 1.85 21.89
C SER A 57 28.29 2.98 22.31
N ASP A 58 28.79 4.21 22.46
CA ASP A 58 28.00 5.33 22.95
C ASP A 58 26.98 5.78 21.89
N TRP A 59 27.41 5.82 20.63
CA TRP A 59 26.55 6.11 19.49
C TRP A 59 25.51 5.02 19.26
N TYR A 60 25.90 3.76 19.47
CA TYR A 60 24.99 2.63 19.42
C TYR A 60 23.89 2.77 20.47
N GLU A 61 24.25 2.95 21.74
CA GLU A 61 23.27 3.08 22.83
C GLU A 61 22.32 4.25 22.61
N LEU A 62 22.83 5.40 22.16
CA LEU A 62 22.00 6.56 21.85
C LEU A 62 21.04 6.29 20.67
N THR A 63 21.56 5.77 19.56
CA THR A 63 20.77 5.49 18.36
C THR A 63 19.73 4.42 18.62
N TRP A 64 20.12 3.33 19.30
CA TRP A 64 19.23 2.26 19.69
C TRP A 64 18.14 2.77 20.64
N ARG A 65 18.51 3.53 21.67
CA ARG A 65 17.53 4.13 22.60
C ARG A 65 16.52 5.00 21.86
N ASN A 66 16.96 5.86 20.94
CA ASN A 66 16.07 6.73 20.17
C ASN A 66 15.10 5.92 19.30
N ILE A 67 15.61 4.93 18.57
CA ILE A 67 14.77 4.07 17.73
C ILE A 67 13.79 3.25 18.57
N ASN A 68 14.28 2.64 19.65
CA ASN A 68 13.46 1.84 20.55
C ASN A 68 12.40 2.69 21.26
N SER A 69 12.72 3.94 21.64
CA SER A 69 11.72 4.88 22.18
C SER A 69 10.64 5.18 21.15
N ALA A 70 11.01 5.55 19.93
CA ALA A 70 10.06 5.81 18.85
C ALA A 70 9.15 4.59 18.59
N CYS A 71 9.70 3.38 18.62
CA CYS A 71 8.94 2.16 18.39
C CYS A 71 7.97 1.84 19.54
N ASN A 72 8.33 2.14 20.79
CA ASN A 72 7.53 1.82 21.98
C ASN A 72 6.59 2.94 22.43
N GLU A 73 6.81 4.17 21.98
CA GLU A 73 5.89 5.28 22.23
C GLU A 73 4.58 5.05 21.48
N SER A 74 3.46 5.19 22.17
CA SER A 74 2.12 5.28 21.57
C SER A 74 1.74 6.75 21.43
N ALA A 75 1.18 7.13 20.29
CA ALA A 75 0.70 8.49 20.05
C ALA A 75 -0.34 8.92 21.10
N ASP A 76 -1.16 7.96 21.55
CA ASP A 76 -2.32 8.20 22.41
C ASP A 76 -2.14 7.66 23.85
N GLY A 77 -0.93 7.22 24.23
CA GLY A 77 -0.69 6.61 25.55
C GLY A 77 -1.28 5.20 25.71
N ASP A 78 -2.06 4.73 24.75
CA ASP A 78 -2.73 3.45 24.77
C ASP A 78 -1.78 2.33 24.38
N LYS A 79 -1.39 1.49 25.35
CA LYS A 79 -0.40 0.42 25.17
C LYS A 79 -1.01 -0.86 24.63
N ASP A 80 -2.34 -0.97 24.62
CA ASP A 80 -3.03 -2.23 24.35
C ASP A 80 -2.91 -2.68 22.88
N PHE A 81 -2.73 -1.74 21.94
CA PHE A 81 -2.50 -2.06 20.53
C PHE A 81 -1.15 -2.73 20.24
N LEU A 82 -0.12 -2.46 21.05
CA LEU A 82 1.25 -2.89 20.77
C LEU A 82 1.50 -4.38 21.05
N GLY A 83 0.63 -5.04 21.83
CA GLY A 83 0.86 -6.43 22.24
C GLY A 83 0.67 -7.47 21.15
N LYS A 84 -0.04 -7.13 20.06
CA LYS A 84 -0.44 -8.10 19.01
C LYS A 84 0.00 -7.71 17.59
N ASP A 85 0.48 -6.48 17.40
CA ASP A 85 1.00 -6.01 16.12
C ASP A 85 2.51 -6.30 16.01
N ASN A 86 2.95 -6.84 14.89
CA ASN A 86 4.36 -7.00 14.60
C ASN A 86 4.90 -5.70 14.00
N LEU A 87 5.71 -4.99 14.78
CA LEU A 87 6.39 -3.79 14.30
C LEU A 87 7.50 -4.19 13.34
N ASN A 88 7.41 -3.64 12.13
CA ASN A 88 8.35 -3.91 11.04
C ASN A 88 9.12 -2.63 10.72
N VAL A 89 10.44 -2.70 10.73
CA VAL A 89 11.32 -1.53 10.56
C VAL A 89 11.96 -1.59 9.17
N LEU A 90 11.74 -0.54 8.39
CA LEU A 90 12.39 -0.29 7.11
C LEU A 90 13.66 0.54 7.36
N VAL A 91 14.81 -0.05 7.07
CA VAL A 91 16.11 0.61 7.20
C VAL A 91 16.80 0.70 5.83
N PRO A 92 17.78 1.61 5.67
CA PRO A 92 18.58 1.65 4.45
C PRO A 92 19.21 0.28 4.14
N LEU A 93 19.11 -0.13 2.87
CA LEU A 93 19.84 -1.28 2.35
C LEU A 93 21.34 -0.98 2.28
N SER A 94 21.67 0.25 1.89
CA SER A 94 23.02 0.80 1.79
C SER A 94 23.06 2.22 2.38
N LEU A 95 24.19 2.60 2.97
CA LEU A 95 24.44 3.95 3.47
C LEU A 95 24.85 4.95 2.38
N GLU A 96 25.04 4.46 1.15
CA GLU A 96 25.29 5.29 -0.04
C GLU A 96 23.99 5.77 -0.69
N THR A 97 22.87 5.08 -0.44
CA THR A 97 21.57 5.39 -1.03
C THR A 97 20.51 5.29 0.04
N LEU A 98 20.16 6.44 0.61
CA LEU A 98 19.25 6.52 1.74
C LEU A 98 17.81 6.71 1.25
N PRO A 99 16.84 5.99 1.82
CA PRO A 99 15.44 6.19 1.49
C PRO A 99 14.94 7.54 1.99
N SER A 100 14.09 8.18 1.18
CA SER A 100 13.35 9.37 1.56
C SER A 100 12.10 9.00 2.38
N GLU A 101 11.50 9.98 3.06
CA GLU A 101 10.19 9.81 3.69
C GLU A 101 9.12 9.41 2.66
N GLU A 102 9.18 9.97 1.44
CA GLU A 102 8.30 9.61 0.33
C GLU A 102 8.44 8.13 -0.02
N ASP A 103 9.66 7.57 -0.03
CA ASP A 103 9.88 6.14 -0.29
C ASP A 103 9.21 5.25 0.78
N ILE A 104 9.23 5.66 2.05
CA ILE A 104 8.56 4.91 3.12
C ILE A 104 7.04 4.91 2.94
N HIS A 105 6.45 6.06 2.60
CA HIS A 105 5.03 6.15 2.30
C HIS A 105 4.64 5.38 1.03
N ASP A 106 5.50 5.39 0.02
CA ASP A 106 5.32 4.66 -1.23
C ASP A 106 5.33 3.14 -1.01
N ILE A 107 6.25 2.64 -0.17
CA ILE A 107 6.25 1.23 0.28
C ILE A 107 4.92 0.89 0.97
N ARG A 108 4.48 1.73 1.92
CA ARG A 108 3.22 1.52 2.64
C ARG A 108 2.03 1.48 1.68
N LEU A 109 1.98 2.35 0.68
CA LEU A 109 0.91 2.37 -0.33
C LEU A 109 0.97 1.13 -1.24
N ALA A 110 2.15 0.67 -1.62
CA ALA A 110 2.33 -0.55 -2.40
C ALA A 110 1.84 -1.79 -1.63
N LEU A 111 2.21 -1.91 -0.34
CA LEU A 111 1.69 -2.95 0.54
C LEU A 111 0.17 -2.83 0.69
N LEU A 112 -0.36 -1.62 0.90
CA LEU A 112 -1.81 -1.39 1.02
C LEU A 112 -2.61 -1.82 -0.22
N LEU A 113 -2.01 -1.71 -1.42
CA LEU A 113 -2.62 -2.27 -2.62
C LEU A 113 -2.66 -3.79 -2.57
N ILE A 114 -1.54 -4.44 -2.27
CA ILE A 114 -1.48 -5.91 -2.22
C ILE A 114 -2.39 -6.45 -1.10
N PHE A 115 -2.49 -5.69 0.00
CA PHE A 115 -3.26 -5.98 1.20
C PHE A 115 -4.12 -4.77 1.53
N PRO A 116 -5.40 -4.76 1.12
CA PRO A 116 -6.35 -3.78 1.61
C PRO A 116 -6.57 -3.95 3.13
N SER A 117 -5.64 -3.43 3.93
CA SER A 117 -5.45 -3.67 5.36
C SER A 117 -5.15 -2.35 6.10
N GLU A 118 -5.04 -2.41 7.43
CA GLU A 118 -4.71 -1.26 8.27
C GLU A 118 -3.21 -0.94 8.33
N ILE A 119 -2.44 -1.38 7.32
CA ILE A 119 -0.99 -1.08 7.27
C ILE A 119 -0.76 0.44 7.28
N SER A 120 0.07 0.89 8.21
CA SER A 120 0.38 2.31 8.36
C SER A 120 1.86 2.52 8.70
N VAL A 121 2.32 3.74 8.47
CA VAL A 121 3.59 4.21 8.99
C VAL A 121 3.29 4.78 10.38
N LYS A 122 3.86 4.18 11.42
CA LYS A 122 3.74 4.65 12.80
C LYS A 122 4.71 5.79 13.07
N ASN A 123 5.96 5.61 12.66
CA ASN A 123 7.02 6.60 12.85
C ASN A 123 7.90 6.73 11.62
N ILE A 124 8.38 7.96 11.41
CA ILE A 124 9.52 8.24 10.54
C ILE A 124 10.65 8.75 11.42
N ILE A 125 11.77 8.05 11.41
CA ILE A 125 12.96 8.37 12.20
C ILE A 125 13.99 9.01 11.28
N ASN A 126 14.38 10.24 11.59
CA ASN A 126 15.39 10.99 10.85
C ASN A 126 16.78 10.53 11.25
N ILE A 127 17.55 10.07 10.26
CA ILE A 127 18.93 9.63 10.46
C ILE A 127 19.93 10.53 9.72
N GLN A 128 21.07 10.73 10.35
CA GLN A 128 22.28 11.26 9.74
C GLN A 128 23.27 10.14 9.51
N VAL A 129 23.90 10.15 8.33
CA VAL A 129 24.93 9.20 7.94
C VAL A 129 26.24 9.94 7.75
N TYR A 130 27.25 9.56 8.54
CA TYR A 130 28.59 10.15 8.53
C TYR A 130 29.52 9.30 7.69
N ASP A 131 30.15 9.93 6.69
CA ASP A 131 31.13 9.32 5.78
C ASP A 131 30.63 8.00 5.15
N HIS A 132 29.32 7.89 4.93
CA HIS A 132 28.64 6.69 4.43
C HIS A 132 28.86 5.43 5.29
N LYS A 133 29.17 5.59 6.59
CA LYS A 133 29.54 4.48 7.49
C LYS A 133 28.69 4.39 8.73
N TYR A 134 28.30 5.52 9.30
CA TYR A 134 27.72 5.54 10.64
C TYR A 134 26.38 6.26 10.67
N ILE A 135 25.37 5.61 11.23
CA ILE A 135 24.04 6.15 11.48
C ILE A 135 24.02 6.85 12.83
N HIS A 136 23.34 7.99 12.88
CA HIS A 136 22.92 8.66 14.09
C HIS A 136 21.46 9.09 13.96
N SER A 137 20.63 8.71 14.93
CA SER A 137 19.21 9.09 14.94
C SER A 137 19.02 10.42 15.66
N ASN A 138 18.43 11.41 14.99
CA ASN A 138 18.30 12.78 15.51
C ASN A 138 16.93 13.08 16.09
N SER A 139 15.88 12.60 15.44
CA SER A 139 14.49 12.88 15.79
C SER A 139 13.57 11.86 15.13
N TYR A 140 12.30 11.85 15.51
CA TYR A 140 11.27 11.10 14.82
C TYR A 140 9.96 11.89 14.83
N SER A 141 9.14 11.66 13.82
CA SER A 141 7.74 12.06 13.81
C SER A 141 6.87 10.86 14.13
N ILE A 142 5.89 11.09 15.01
CA ILE A 142 4.82 10.13 15.29
C ILE A 142 3.67 10.47 14.34
N ILE A 143 3.19 9.47 13.61
CA ILE A 143 2.02 9.60 12.76
C ILE A 143 0.84 8.97 13.51
N PRO A 144 -0.24 9.73 13.80
CA PRO A 144 -1.42 9.19 14.46
C PRO A 144 -1.95 7.96 13.72
N PHE A 145 -2.14 6.88 14.46
CA PHE A 145 -2.69 5.64 13.94
C PHE A 145 -3.97 5.32 14.69
N HIS A 146 -5.09 5.40 13.99
CA HIS A 146 -6.41 5.07 14.51
C HIS A 146 -6.94 3.85 13.76
N PRO A 147 -6.63 2.64 14.22
CA PRO A 147 -7.16 1.41 13.65
C PRO A 147 -8.68 1.42 13.77
N ILE A 148 -9.35 0.83 12.78
CA ILE A 148 -10.79 1.01 12.55
C ILE A 148 -11.53 -0.27 12.92
N GLY A 149 -10.87 -1.42 12.78
CA GLY A 149 -11.39 -2.71 13.18
C GLY A 149 -11.43 -2.89 14.69
N GLU A 150 -12.50 -3.52 15.17
CA GLU A 150 -12.48 -4.18 16.47
C GLU A 150 -11.32 -5.18 16.48
N MET A 151 -10.52 -5.17 17.54
CA MET A 151 -9.35 -6.05 17.73
C MET A 151 -9.67 -7.55 17.64
N GLU A 152 -10.95 -7.91 17.56
CA GLU A 152 -11.47 -9.27 17.48
C GLU A 152 -11.09 -9.99 16.18
N ASN A 153 -10.72 -9.27 15.10
CA ASN A 153 -10.39 -9.92 13.82
C ASN A 153 -9.14 -9.38 13.09
N MET A 154 -8.02 -9.27 13.80
CA MET A 154 -6.74 -8.80 13.24
C MET A 154 -6.28 -9.59 12.00
N TYR A 155 -6.56 -10.89 11.94
CA TYR A 155 -6.14 -11.72 10.80
C TYR A 155 -6.82 -11.35 9.46
N ILE A 156 -7.90 -10.57 9.51
CA ILE A 156 -8.58 -10.03 8.32
C ILE A 156 -8.08 -8.62 8.01
N ASN A 157 -7.92 -7.78 9.04
CA ASN A 157 -7.65 -6.36 8.88
C ASN A 157 -6.15 -6.03 8.79
N PHE A 158 -5.25 -6.93 9.19
CA PHE A 158 -3.81 -6.72 9.21
C PHE A 158 -3.13 -7.56 8.13
N ILE A 159 -1.93 -7.16 7.72
CA ILE A 159 -1.12 -7.96 6.79
C ILE A 159 -0.77 -9.29 7.46
N ASN A 160 -1.19 -10.38 6.83
CA ASN A 160 -0.80 -11.74 7.18
C ASN A 160 -0.11 -12.41 5.99
N ILE A 161 1.20 -12.64 6.11
CA ILE A 161 2.01 -13.18 5.01
C ILE A 161 1.82 -14.67 4.78
N GLN A 162 1.17 -15.40 5.69
CA GLN A 162 0.96 -16.85 5.54
C GLN A 162 0.15 -17.22 4.29
N TYR A 163 -0.57 -16.25 3.73
CA TYR A 163 -1.39 -16.43 2.53
C TYR A 163 -0.72 -15.90 1.26
N LEU A 164 0.58 -15.63 1.31
CA LEU A 164 1.29 -14.98 0.22
C LEU A 164 2.18 -15.89 -0.59
N GLN A 165 2.21 -15.57 -1.87
CA GLN A 165 3.26 -15.95 -2.79
C GLN A 165 4.31 -14.84 -2.73
N ILE A 166 5.28 -14.97 -1.82
CA ILE A 166 6.29 -13.92 -1.57
C ILE A 166 7.04 -13.53 -2.86
N ASP A 167 7.31 -14.50 -3.74
CA ASP A 167 7.95 -14.23 -5.03
C ASP A 167 7.10 -13.31 -5.91
N GLU A 168 5.79 -13.54 -5.96
CA GLU A 168 4.83 -12.68 -6.68
C GLU A 168 4.75 -11.28 -6.07
N VAL A 169 4.76 -11.17 -4.74
CA VAL A 169 4.82 -9.88 -4.03
C VAL A 169 6.07 -9.11 -4.46
N ASN A 170 7.24 -9.75 -4.44
CA ASN A 170 8.51 -9.12 -4.79
C ASN A 170 8.55 -8.70 -6.26
N ILE A 171 8.04 -9.54 -7.17
CA ILE A 171 7.87 -9.20 -8.60
C ILE A 171 6.99 -7.96 -8.74
N PHE A 172 5.82 -7.94 -8.09
CA PHE A 172 4.90 -6.81 -8.17
C PHE A 172 5.51 -5.53 -7.62
N LEU A 173 6.19 -5.56 -6.47
CA LEU A 173 6.80 -4.37 -5.87
C LEU A 173 7.85 -3.73 -6.78
N LYS A 174 8.66 -4.56 -7.47
CA LYS A 174 9.60 -4.08 -8.48
C LYS A 174 8.89 -3.41 -9.65
N LEU A 175 7.86 -4.05 -10.21
CA LEU A 175 7.06 -3.49 -11.30
C LEU A 175 6.34 -2.21 -10.88
N TYR A 176 5.82 -2.15 -9.65
CA TYR A 176 5.17 -0.99 -9.07
C TYR A 176 6.11 0.21 -9.06
N LYS A 177 7.30 0.07 -8.47
CA LYS A 177 8.28 1.16 -8.37
C LYS A 177 8.76 1.64 -9.74
N GLU A 178 8.95 0.71 -10.68
CA GLU A 178 9.40 1.04 -12.05
C GLU A 178 8.32 1.74 -12.89
N ARG A 179 7.07 1.28 -12.80
CA ARG A 179 5.99 1.67 -13.72
C ARG A 179 5.14 2.81 -13.18
N LYS A 180 4.83 2.86 -11.87
CA LYS A 180 3.97 3.90 -11.26
C LYS A 180 4.34 5.32 -11.69
N PRO A 181 5.62 5.76 -11.67
CA PRO A 181 5.97 7.14 -12.03
C PRO A 181 5.58 7.54 -13.46
N LYS A 182 5.48 6.54 -14.36
CA LYS A 182 5.15 6.72 -15.78
C LYS A 182 3.63 6.76 -16.03
N LEU A 183 2.83 6.25 -15.09
CA LEU A 183 1.39 6.03 -15.23
C LEU A 183 0.58 7.11 -14.49
N LYS A 184 0.50 8.33 -15.05
CA LYS A 184 -0.16 9.49 -14.41
C LYS A 184 -1.62 9.22 -14.00
N TYR A 185 -2.38 8.51 -14.82
CA TYR A 185 -3.77 8.18 -14.54
C TYR A 185 -3.92 7.15 -13.41
N VAL A 186 -2.94 6.25 -13.26
CA VAL A 186 -2.87 5.33 -12.11
C VAL A 186 -2.56 6.10 -10.82
N GLN A 187 -1.69 7.10 -10.87
CA GLN A 187 -1.37 7.94 -9.69
C GLN A 187 -2.61 8.66 -9.14
N LEU A 188 -3.52 9.10 -10.01
CA LEU A 188 -4.78 9.69 -9.58
C LEU A 188 -5.66 8.67 -8.85
N ALA A 189 -5.86 7.47 -9.43
CA ALA A 189 -6.60 6.40 -8.77
C ALA A 189 -5.97 5.99 -7.43
N LEU A 190 -4.64 5.91 -7.38
CA LEU A 190 -3.86 5.68 -6.16
C LEU A 190 -4.09 6.74 -5.10
N SER A 191 -4.13 8.03 -5.45
CA SER A 191 -4.37 9.10 -4.46
C SER A 191 -5.76 9.02 -3.82
N PHE A 192 -6.78 8.64 -4.60
CA PHE A 192 -8.14 8.46 -4.07
C PHE A 192 -8.26 7.17 -3.25
N TYR A 193 -7.57 6.12 -3.67
CA TYR A 193 -7.44 4.89 -2.88
C TYR A 193 -6.75 5.19 -1.54
N GLU A 194 -5.61 5.87 -1.53
CA GLU A 194 -4.92 6.25 -0.30
C GLU A 194 -5.80 7.14 0.59
N SER A 195 -6.47 8.12 -0.01
CA SER A 195 -7.37 9.03 0.71
C SER A 195 -8.52 8.27 1.37
N SER A 196 -9.06 7.22 0.74
CA SER A 196 -10.13 6.44 1.34
C SER A 196 -9.72 5.85 2.68
N TRP A 197 -8.47 5.41 2.83
CA TRP A 197 -7.95 4.87 4.09
C TRP A 197 -7.74 5.94 5.16
N ARG A 198 -7.29 7.14 4.76
CA ARG A 198 -7.10 8.26 5.70
C ARG A 198 -8.44 8.74 6.27
N VAL A 199 -9.48 8.76 5.45
CA VAL A 199 -10.80 9.26 5.86
C VAL A 199 -11.68 8.22 6.56
N GLN A 200 -11.35 6.93 6.42
CA GLN A 200 -12.17 5.83 6.91
C GLN A 200 -12.41 5.88 8.43
N SER A 201 -11.46 6.38 9.20
CA SER A 201 -11.55 6.42 10.67
C SER A 201 -12.59 7.41 11.20
N TYR A 202 -13.01 8.39 10.39
CA TYR A 202 -13.96 9.42 10.81
C TYR A 202 -15.19 9.53 9.90
N ASP A 203 -15.08 9.14 8.62
CA ASP A 203 -16.20 9.15 7.68
C ASP A 203 -16.12 7.98 6.68
N TYR A 204 -16.84 6.92 7.01
CA TYR A 204 -16.96 5.71 6.20
C TYR A 204 -17.65 5.97 4.85
N THR A 205 -18.55 6.96 4.78
CA THR A 205 -19.25 7.34 3.55
C THR A 205 -18.29 8.03 2.59
N LEU A 206 -17.52 9.00 3.08
CA LEU A 206 -16.51 9.69 2.28
C LEU A 206 -15.41 8.72 1.81
N SER A 207 -15.07 7.75 2.65
CA SER A 207 -14.13 6.68 2.29
C SER A 207 -14.64 5.86 1.11
N PHE A 208 -15.90 5.40 1.18
CA PHE A 208 -16.55 4.67 0.10
C PHE A 208 -16.65 5.49 -1.20
N VAL A 209 -17.00 6.77 -1.09
CA VAL A 209 -17.05 7.69 -2.24
C VAL A 209 -15.65 7.85 -2.86
N SER A 210 -14.61 7.97 -2.04
CA SER A 210 -13.22 8.06 -2.52
C SER A 210 -12.81 6.80 -3.30
N LEU A 211 -13.19 5.61 -2.83
CA LEU A 211 -12.99 4.36 -3.58
C LEU A 211 -13.72 4.35 -4.92
N CYS A 212 -14.95 4.87 -4.97
CA CYS A 212 -15.69 5.00 -6.23
C CYS A 212 -14.99 5.96 -7.19
N ILE A 213 -14.48 7.10 -6.72
CA ILE A 213 -13.70 8.01 -7.57
C ILE A 213 -12.42 7.33 -8.07
N ALA A 214 -11.77 6.51 -7.25
CA ALA A 214 -10.62 5.72 -7.71
C ALA A 214 -11.01 4.79 -8.88
N LEU A 215 -12.16 4.08 -8.80
CA LEU A 215 -12.67 3.26 -9.89
C LEU A 215 -12.88 4.06 -11.18
N GLU A 216 -13.37 5.30 -11.09
CA GLU A 216 -13.61 6.17 -12.26
C GLU A 216 -12.32 6.50 -13.02
N GLY A 217 -11.16 6.36 -12.39
CA GLY A 217 -9.85 6.57 -13.01
C GLY A 217 -9.52 5.68 -14.21
N ILE A 218 -10.34 4.65 -14.49
CA ILE A 218 -10.22 3.76 -15.66
C ILE A 218 -11.06 4.19 -16.88
N VAL A 219 -11.89 5.24 -16.76
CA VAL A 219 -12.78 5.68 -17.86
C VAL A 219 -12.42 7.07 -18.35
N GLN A 220 -12.42 7.24 -19.67
CA GLN A 220 -12.36 8.54 -20.32
C GLN A 220 -13.74 9.01 -20.79
N GLY A 221 -14.04 10.29 -20.59
CA GLY A 221 -15.23 10.99 -21.11
C GLY A 221 -16.43 10.99 -20.17
N SER A 222 -17.48 11.72 -20.54
CA SER A 222 -18.69 11.95 -19.72
C SER A 222 -19.92 11.15 -20.18
N GLU A 223 -19.88 10.49 -21.34
CA GLU A 223 -21.01 9.74 -21.89
C GLU A 223 -21.00 8.27 -21.46
N GLN A 224 -22.16 7.75 -21.05
CA GLN A 224 -22.36 6.35 -20.62
C GLN A 224 -21.37 5.84 -19.57
N VAL A 225 -20.84 6.74 -18.73
CA VAL A 225 -19.79 6.47 -17.73
C VAL A 225 -20.10 5.22 -16.91
N SER A 226 -21.34 5.06 -16.43
CA SER A 226 -21.70 3.91 -15.59
C SER A 226 -21.59 2.55 -16.30
N TYR A 227 -22.07 2.41 -17.53
CA TYR A 227 -21.95 1.12 -18.24
C TYR A 227 -20.51 0.84 -18.62
N LYS A 228 -19.86 1.85 -19.23
CA LYS A 228 -18.48 1.76 -19.69
C LYS A 228 -17.53 1.41 -18.54
N LEU A 229 -17.69 2.07 -17.40
CA LEU A 229 -16.93 1.79 -16.18
C LEU A 229 -17.07 0.35 -15.70
N ARG A 230 -18.32 -0.11 -15.51
CA ARG A 230 -18.59 -1.47 -15.04
C ARG A 230 -17.95 -2.50 -15.97
N ARG A 231 -18.10 -2.29 -17.27
CA ARG A 231 -17.56 -3.17 -18.30
C ARG A 231 -16.03 -3.15 -18.33
N ASN A 232 -15.41 -1.97 -18.27
CA ASN A 232 -13.95 -1.81 -18.26
C ASN A 232 -13.32 -2.51 -17.04
N ILE A 233 -13.90 -2.34 -15.85
CA ILE A 233 -13.44 -3.04 -14.64
C ILE A 233 -13.62 -4.55 -14.78
N ALA A 234 -14.74 -5.01 -15.34
CA ALA A 234 -15.00 -6.43 -15.56
C ALA A 234 -14.01 -7.09 -16.55
N VAL A 235 -13.63 -6.39 -17.62
CA VAL A 235 -12.62 -6.87 -18.59
C VAL A 235 -11.22 -6.83 -17.99
N LEU A 236 -10.86 -5.75 -17.29
CA LEU A 236 -9.53 -5.58 -16.70
C LEU A 236 -9.29 -6.58 -15.55
N CYS A 237 -10.27 -6.76 -14.66
CA CYS A 237 -10.09 -7.55 -13.45
C CYS A 237 -10.56 -9.01 -13.60
N GLY A 238 -11.39 -9.31 -14.61
CA GLY A 238 -11.91 -10.65 -14.85
C GLY A 238 -10.99 -11.48 -15.74
N GLY A 239 -10.44 -12.57 -15.20
CA GLY A 239 -9.61 -13.50 -15.98
C GLY A 239 -10.40 -14.48 -16.85
N LYS A 240 -11.68 -14.71 -16.53
CA LYS A 240 -12.59 -15.60 -17.26
C LYS A 240 -13.93 -14.92 -17.48
N TYR A 241 -14.70 -15.42 -18.46
CA TYR A 241 -16.03 -14.90 -18.78
C TYR A 241 -16.94 -14.76 -17.55
N ASP A 242 -17.11 -15.85 -16.77
CA ASP A 242 -17.99 -15.84 -15.61
C ASP A 242 -17.54 -14.85 -14.52
N GLN A 243 -16.22 -14.71 -14.34
CA GLN A 243 -15.65 -13.75 -13.38
C GLN A 243 -15.94 -12.31 -13.82
N SER A 244 -15.77 -12.00 -15.11
CA SER A 244 -16.11 -10.68 -15.65
C SER A 244 -17.61 -10.39 -15.48
N VAL A 245 -18.50 -11.35 -15.73
CA VAL A 245 -19.95 -11.18 -15.53
C VAL A 245 -20.27 -10.89 -14.05
N LEU A 246 -19.65 -11.63 -13.12
CA LEU A 246 -19.80 -11.39 -11.69
C LEU A 246 -19.35 -9.98 -11.30
N ILE A 247 -18.14 -9.59 -11.72
CA ILE A 247 -17.58 -8.27 -11.43
C ILE A 247 -18.48 -7.16 -12.00
N LEU A 248 -18.98 -7.32 -13.24
CA LEU A 248 -19.90 -6.37 -13.86
C LEU A 248 -21.15 -6.13 -12.99
N GLY A 249 -21.72 -7.21 -12.44
CA GLY A 249 -22.86 -7.17 -11.53
C GLY A 249 -22.53 -6.49 -10.19
N ASN A 250 -21.39 -6.83 -9.58
CA ASN A 250 -20.97 -6.24 -8.31
C ASN A 250 -20.65 -4.74 -8.43
N VAL A 251 -19.93 -4.32 -9.48
CA VAL A 251 -19.64 -2.90 -9.72
C VAL A 251 -20.93 -2.12 -9.99
N LYS A 252 -21.95 -2.73 -10.60
CA LYS A 252 -23.28 -2.11 -10.69
C LYS A 252 -23.84 -1.79 -9.31
N LYS A 253 -23.82 -2.75 -8.39
CA LYS A 253 -24.34 -2.56 -7.03
C LYS A 253 -23.59 -1.49 -6.26
N ILE A 254 -22.26 -1.44 -6.39
CA ILE A 254 -21.42 -0.37 -5.83
C ILE A 254 -21.88 1.00 -6.34
N TYR A 255 -22.04 1.15 -7.67
CA TYR A 255 -22.42 2.42 -8.28
C TYR A 255 -23.84 2.84 -7.97
N ASP A 256 -24.79 1.91 -7.92
CA ASP A 256 -26.15 2.19 -7.49
C ASP A 256 -26.14 2.71 -6.04
N THR A 257 -25.37 2.08 -5.14
CA THR A 257 -25.19 2.54 -3.75
C THR A 257 -24.55 3.93 -3.69
N ARG A 258 -23.47 4.19 -4.44
CA ARG A 258 -22.85 5.52 -4.54
C ARG A 258 -23.84 6.58 -5.02
N SER A 259 -24.64 6.25 -6.03
CA SER A 259 -25.68 7.14 -6.54
C SER A 259 -26.71 7.46 -5.46
N ASP A 260 -27.18 6.45 -4.72
CA ASP A 260 -28.17 6.63 -3.67
C ASP A 260 -27.62 7.46 -2.48
N ILE A 261 -26.34 7.30 -2.13
CA ILE A 261 -25.67 8.12 -1.11
C ILE A 261 -25.60 9.58 -1.53
N VAL A 262 -25.05 9.86 -2.72
CA VAL A 262 -24.81 11.23 -3.19
C VAL A 262 -26.11 12.00 -3.45
N HIS A 263 -27.19 11.30 -3.78
CA HIS A 263 -28.52 11.90 -3.98
C HIS A 263 -29.43 11.79 -2.75
N SER A 264 -28.91 11.36 -1.59
CA SER A 264 -29.66 11.25 -0.34
C SER A 264 -30.95 10.41 -0.43
N ASN A 265 -30.92 9.32 -1.21
CA ASN A 265 -32.05 8.39 -1.36
C ASN A 265 -32.15 7.44 -0.15
N VAL A 266 -32.50 7.98 1.02
CA VAL A 266 -32.50 7.25 2.29
C VAL A 266 -33.43 6.03 2.29
N ASP A 267 -34.55 6.08 1.55
CA ASP A 267 -35.54 5.00 1.44
C ASP A 267 -34.95 3.68 0.90
N ARG A 268 -33.81 3.75 0.21
CA ARG A 268 -33.11 2.58 -0.34
C ARG A 268 -32.04 2.01 0.59
N ASN A 269 -32.01 2.46 1.84
CA ASN A 269 -31.06 2.06 2.87
C ASN A 269 -29.60 1.90 2.35
N PRO A 270 -29.02 2.97 1.77
CA PRO A 270 -27.70 2.90 1.17
C PRO A 270 -26.59 2.56 2.18
N TYR A 271 -26.76 2.93 3.46
CA TYR A 271 -25.75 2.69 4.50
C TYR A 271 -25.60 1.21 4.88
N ALA A 272 -26.70 0.45 4.92
CA ALA A 272 -26.62 -1.01 5.12
C ALA A 272 -25.90 -1.69 3.95
N ARG A 273 -26.20 -1.29 2.71
CA ARG A 273 -25.49 -1.77 1.51
C ARG A 273 -24.03 -1.37 1.51
N LEU A 274 -23.71 -0.15 1.93
CA LEU A 274 -22.34 0.33 2.03
C LEU A 274 -21.53 -0.59 2.94
N ASN A 275 -22.01 -0.88 4.15
CA ASN A 275 -21.31 -1.79 5.08
C ASN A 275 -21.07 -3.17 4.47
N GLN A 276 -22.03 -3.68 3.70
CA GLN A 276 -21.90 -4.97 3.02
C GLN A 276 -20.91 -4.96 1.85
N TYR A 277 -20.81 -3.83 1.13
CA TYR A 277 -20.06 -3.74 -0.12
C TYR A 277 -18.65 -3.16 0.07
N TYR A 278 -18.37 -2.55 1.21
CA TYR A 278 -17.16 -1.76 1.42
C TYR A 278 -15.88 -2.59 1.24
N ASP A 279 -15.79 -3.77 1.86
CA ASP A 279 -14.60 -4.62 1.75
C ASP A 279 -14.37 -5.11 0.32
N TYR A 280 -15.45 -5.51 -0.36
CA TYR A 280 -15.36 -5.84 -1.78
C TYR A 280 -14.93 -4.63 -2.61
N THR A 281 -15.40 -3.42 -2.27
CA THR A 281 -15.03 -2.18 -2.97
C THR A 281 -13.54 -1.88 -2.81
N LYS A 282 -12.98 -2.02 -1.60
CA LYS A 282 -11.53 -1.91 -1.37
C LYS A 282 -10.76 -2.93 -2.22
N ALA A 283 -11.24 -4.17 -2.25
CA ALA A 283 -10.60 -5.27 -2.98
C ALA A 283 -10.61 -5.05 -4.49
N ILE A 284 -11.75 -4.67 -5.09
CA ILE A 284 -11.83 -4.44 -6.54
C ILE A 284 -11.04 -3.21 -6.99
N VAL A 285 -10.99 -2.13 -6.19
CA VAL A 285 -10.15 -0.95 -6.49
C VAL A 285 -8.67 -1.32 -6.47
N SER A 286 -8.24 -2.03 -5.44
CA SER A 286 -6.86 -2.54 -5.36
C SER A 286 -6.53 -3.41 -6.57
N ARG A 287 -7.40 -4.38 -6.91
CA ARG A 287 -7.20 -5.25 -8.08
C ARG A 287 -7.11 -4.46 -9.38
N MET A 288 -7.99 -3.49 -9.57
CA MET A 288 -7.98 -2.62 -10.75
C MET A 288 -6.65 -1.87 -10.88
N ILE A 289 -6.16 -1.25 -9.81
CA ILE A 289 -4.89 -0.52 -9.81
C ILE A 289 -3.72 -1.46 -10.08
N ILE A 290 -3.69 -2.64 -9.45
CA ILE A 290 -2.68 -3.67 -9.69
C ILE A 290 -2.64 -4.04 -11.18
N GLU A 291 -3.79 -4.36 -11.78
CA GLU A 291 -3.86 -4.75 -13.20
C GLU A 291 -3.46 -3.60 -14.13
N MET A 292 -3.80 -2.35 -13.82
CA MET A 292 -3.34 -1.19 -14.60
C MET A 292 -1.81 -1.08 -14.61
N ILE A 293 -1.16 -1.36 -13.48
CA ILE A 293 0.31 -1.38 -13.35
C ILE A 293 0.91 -2.58 -14.10
N LEU A 294 0.30 -3.75 -14.00
CA LEU A 294 0.75 -4.96 -14.69
C LEU A 294 0.62 -4.86 -16.21
N HIS A 295 -0.36 -4.11 -16.72
CA HIS A 295 -0.52 -3.85 -18.15
C HIS A 295 0.40 -2.74 -18.69
N ASN A 296 0.85 -1.79 -17.86
CA ASN A 296 1.83 -0.77 -18.20
C ASN A 296 1.48 0.09 -19.44
N LEU A 297 0.21 0.40 -19.68
CA LEU A 297 -0.19 1.29 -20.77
C LEU A 297 0.04 2.75 -20.37
N SER A 298 0.75 3.53 -21.18
CA SER A 298 1.20 4.88 -20.79
C SER A 298 0.09 5.90 -20.52
N ASP A 299 -1.11 5.68 -21.08
CA ASP A 299 -2.20 6.65 -21.00
C ASP A 299 -3.58 5.99 -20.93
N LEU A 300 -4.51 6.72 -20.32
CA LEU A 300 -5.89 6.29 -20.08
C LEU A 300 -6.67 6.05 -21.38
N LYS A 301 -6.41 6.85 -22.43
CA LYS A 301 -7.14 6.74 -23.70
C LYS A 301 -6.83 5.40 -24.38
N THR A 302 -5.55 5.03 -24.39
CA THR A 302 -5.11 3.73 -24.91
C THR A 302 -5.74 2.60 -24.11
N LEU A 303 -5.68 2.64 -22.77
CA LEU A 303 -6.32 1.61 -21.93
C LEU A 303 -7.82 1.49 -22.23
N ASP A 304 -8.54 2.60 -22.23
CA ASP A 304 -9.99 2.64 -22.47
C ASP A 304 -10.38 2.09 -23.85
N THR A 305 -9.61 2.44 -24.88
CA THR A 305 -9.80 1.91 -26.25
C THR A 305 -9.63 0.39 -26.28
N ARG A 306 -8.53 -0.11 -25.70
CA ARG A 306 -8.23 -1.56 -25.66
C ARG A 306 -9.30 -2.33 -24.90
N LEU A 307 -9.76 -1.81 -23.77
CA LEU A 307 -10.85 -2.43 -23.00
C LEU A 307 -12.15 -2.46 -23.80
N GLY A 308 -12.45 -1.42 -24.58
CA GLY A 308 -13.64 -1.35 -25.44
C GLY A 308 -13.65 -2.39 -26.58
N GLU A 309 -12.47 -2.69 -27.14
CA GLU A 309 -12.30 -3.67 -28.23
C GLU A 309 -12.41 -5.13 -27.75
N LEU A 310 -12.05 -5.40 -26.49
CA LEU A 310 -11.90 -6.76 -25.95
C LEU A 310 -13.15 -7.28 -25.26
N GLY A 311 -13.34 -8.60 -25.28
CA GLY A 311 -14.44 -9.27 -24.60
C GLY A 311 -14.12 -9.64 -23.15
N PHE A 312 -15.10 -10.24 -22.47
CA PHE A 312 -14.91 -10.84 -21.15
C PHE A 312 -13.95 -12.04 -21.21
N GLY A 313 -12.99 -12.10 -20.29
CA GLY A 313 -11.94 -13.12 -20.28
C GLY A 313 -10.71 -12.81 -21.15
N ASP A 314 -10.68 -11.67 -21.85
CA ASP A 314 -9.55 -11.28 -22.72
C ASP A 314 -8.48 -10.44 -22.00
N LYS A 315 -8.44 -10.45 -20.67
CA LYS A 315 -7.54 -9.62 -19.86
C LYS A 315 -6.09 -9.62 -20.35
N ALA A 316 -5.50 -10.79 -20.58
CA ALA A 316 -4.11 -10.92 -21.01
C ALA A 316 -3.81 -10.27 -22.38
N LYS A 317 -4.83 -9.93 -23.18
CA LYS A 317 -4.69 -9.33 -24.52
C LYS A 317 -4.71 -7.80 -24.50
N ILE A 318 -4.97 -7.17 -23.34
CA ILE A 318 -5.08 -5.72 -23.21
C ILE A 318 -3.76 -5.04 -23.66
N SER A 319 -2.62 -5.56 -23.24
CA SER A 319 -1.29 -5.07 -23.61
C SER A 319 -0.28 -6.19 -23.85
N SER A 320 0.72 -5.95 -24.70
CA SER A 320 1.86 -6.86 -24.90
C SER A 320 2.80 -6.94 -23.70
N ASP A 321 2.83 -5.87 -22.90
CA ASP A 321 3.72 -5.72 -21.74
C ASP A 321 3.12 -6.33 -20.46
N TYR A 322 1.99 -7.02 -20.60
CA TYR A 322 1.30 -7.64 -19.48
C TYR A 322 2.20 -8.66 -18.79
N THR A 323 2.37 -8.48 -17.47
CA THR A 323 3.05 -9.44 -16.63
C THR A 323 2.02 -10.08 -15.71
N GLU A 324 1.72 -11.35 -15.94
CA GLU A 324 0.83 -12.08 -15.04
C GLU A 324 1.49 -12.18 -13.67
N CYS A 325 0.80 -11.66 -12.66
CA CYS A 325 1.28 -11.64 -11.29
C CYS A 325 0.09 -11.61 -10.33
N VAL A 326 0.12 -12.47 -9.30
CA VAL A 326 -0.96 -12.57 -8.31
C VAL A 326 -0.35 -12.48 -6.90
N PRO A 327 -0.02 -11.26 -6.43
CA PRO A 327 0.70 -11.10 -5.17
C PRO A 327 -0.16 -11.47 -3.94
N ASN A 328 -1.49 -11.51 -4.07
CA ASN A 328 -2.40 -11.92 -3.01
C ASN A 328 -3.58 -12.74 -3.59
N GLN A 329 -3.53 -14.06 -3.37
CA GLN A 329 -4.54 -14.99 -3.87
C GLN A 329 -5.92 -14.77 -3.21
N LYS A 330 -5.96 -14.46 -1.92
CA LYS A 330 -7.22 -14.19 -1.20
C LYS A 330 -7.93 -12.94 -1.72
N LEU A 331 -7.16 -11.89 -2.00
CA LEU A 331 -7.69 -10.68 -2.65
C LEU A 331 -8.33 -11.05 -3.99
N MET A 332 -7.64 -11.86 -4.79
CA MET A 332 -8.16 -12.28 -6.09
C MET A 332 -9.45 -13.08 -5.95
N GLU A 333 -9.48 -14.06 -5.05
CA GLU A 333 -10.67 -14.86 -4.73
C GLU A 333 -11.83 -13.97 -4.27
N ALA A 334 -11.58 -13.06 -3.32
CA ALA A 334 -12.59 -12.12 -2.82
C ALA A 334 -13.26 -11.34 -3.97
N VAL A 335 -12.50 -10.95 -5.00
CA VAL A 335 -13.02 -10.24 -6.17
C VAL A 335 -13.80 -11.14 -7.12
N VAL A 336 -13.33 -12.38 -7.38
CA VAL A 336 -13.90 -13.23 -8.45
C VAL A 336 -14.85 -14.32 -8.00
N SER A 337 -15.04 -14.53 -6.69
CA SER A 337 -16.00 -15.50 -6.16
C SER A 337 -17.11 -14.88 -5.31
N THR A 338 -16.96 -13.64 -4.86
CA THR A 338 -17.97 -13.00 -4.01
C THR A 338 -19.09 -12.42 -4.86
N SER A 339 -20.32 -12.91 -4.68
CA SER A 339 -21.51 -12.22 -5.17
C SER A 339 -22.04 -11.30 -4.07
N LEU A 340 -22.02 -10.00 -4.30
CA LEU A 340 -22.73 -9.06 -3.45
C LEU A 340 -24.23 -9.41 -3.50
N LYS A 341 -24.94 -9.37 -2.37
CA LYS A 341 -26.39 -9.60 -2.31
C LYS A 341 -27.09 -8.27 -2.44
#